data_AF-A0A919EYX1-F1
#
_entry.id   AF-A0A919EYX1-F1
#
_cell.length_a   1.000
_cell.length_b   1.000
_cell.length_c   1.000
_cell.angle_alpha   90.00
_cell.angle_beta   90.00
_cell.angle_gamma   90.00
#
_symmetry.space_group_name_H-M   'P 1'
#
loop_
_entity.id
_entity.type
_entity.pdbx_description
1 polymer ?
#
loop_
_entity_poly.entity_id
_entity_poly.type
_entity_poly.pdbx_seq_one_letter_code
_entity_poly.pdbx_strand_id
1 'polypeptide(L)' 'MRGGADVFKALALGARAVLLGRPYVYGLGLDGQAGVEHVIRCLLAEFDLTLALSGHARPGTVTRSDLEAGGAVGP' A
#
# COMPACT_ATOMS: atom_id res chain seq x y z
N MET A 1 -0.05 -2.37 -8.44
CA MET A 1 -0.44 -2.49 -7.03
C MET A 1 -0.20 -3.92 -6.56
N ARG A 2 0.95 -4.15 -5.94
CA ARG A 2 1.37 -5.44 -5.40
C ARG A 2 1.69 -5.41 -3.90
N GLY A 3 1.62 -4.24 -3.24
CA GLY A 3 1.83 -4.11 -1.78
C GLY A 3 1.66 -2.67 -1.28
N GLY A 4 1.94 -2.46 0.01
CA GLY A 4 1.82 -1.15 0.70
C GLY A 4 2.57 0.01 0.03
N ALA A 5 3.77 -0.23 -0.48
CA ALA A 5 4.61 0.80 -1.11
C ALA A 5 4.03 1.36 -2.43
N ASP A 6 3.30 0.54 -3.20
CA ASP A 6 2.61 1.03 -4.40
C ASP A 6 1.47 1.99 -4.03
N VAL A 7 0.81 1.75 -2.89
CA VAL A 7 -0.25 2.62 -2.35
C VAL A 7 0.36 3.95 -1.97
N PHE A 8 1.47 3.92 -1.23
CA PHE A 8 2.20 5.11 -0.79
C PHE A 8 2.63 5.97 -1.98
N LYS A 9 3.23 5.36 -3.02
CA LYS A 9 3.62 6.07 -4.24
C LYS A 9 2.43 6.69 -4.97
N ALA A 10 1.31 5.96 -5.08
CA ALA A 10 0.12 6.49 -5.72
C ALA A 10 -0.46 7.69 -4.96
N LEU A 11 -0.52 7.62 -3.62
CA LEU A 11 -0.97 8.73 -2.78
C LEU A 11 -0.05 9.95 -2.90
N ALA A 12 1.27 9.74 -2.87
CA ALA A 12 2.26 10.81 -3.06
C ALA A 12 2.17 11.50 -4.43
N LEU A 13 1.72 10.78 -5.46
CA LEU A 13 1.42 11.34 -6.79
C LEU A 13 0.06 12.05 -6.86
N GLY A 14 -0.70 12.10 -5.77
CA GLY A 14 -1.99 12.78 -5.67
C GLY A 14 -3.22 11.88 -5.85
N ALA A 15 -3.06 10.55 -5.86
CA ALA A 15 -4.21 9.66 -5.82
C ALA A 15 -4.94 9.77 -4.47
N ARG A 16 -6.28 9.70 -4.49
CA ARG A 16 -7.09 9.63 -3.26
C ARG A 16 -7.25 8.20 -2.75
N ALA A 17 -7.21 7.22 -3.65
CA ALA A 17 -7.38 5.81 -3.38
C ALA A 17 -6.77 4.97 -4.52
N VAL A 18 -6.55 3.67 -4.26
CA VAL A 18 -6.04 2.73 -5.26
C VAL A 18 -6.92 1.47 -5.25
N LEU A 19 -7.17 0.90 -6.43
CA LEU A 19 -8.01 -0.28 -6.60
C LEU A 19 -7.18 -1.57 -6.52
N LEU A 20 -7.72 -2.56 -5.80
CA LEU A 20 -7.14 -3.90 -5.70
C LEU A 20 -7.77 -4.83 -6.72
N GLY A 21 -6.95 -5.38 -7.62
CA GLY A 21 -7.38 -6.35 -8.63
C GLY A 21 -7.05 -7.78 -8.22
N ARG A 22 -5.90 -8.28 -8.68
CA ARG A 22 -5.45 -9.66 -8.46
C ARG A 22 -5.41 -10.13 -6.99
N PRO A 23 -4.92 -9.33 -6.02
CA PRO A 23 -4.87 -9.77 -4.62
C PRO A 23 -6.26 -10.10 -4.05
N TYR A 24 -7.28 -9.31 -4.44
CA TYR A 24 -8.67 -9.54 -4.04
C TYR A 24 -9.19 -10.88 -4.59
N VAL A 25 -8.96 -11.14 -5.88
CA VAL A 25 -9.38 -12.39 -6.53
C VAL A 25 -8.69 -13.61 -5.91
N TYR A 26 -7.44 -13.48 -5.49
CA TYR A 26 -6.71 -14.56 -4.81
C TYR A 26 -7.24 -14.85 -3.42
N GLY A 27 -7.53 -13.82 -2.62
CA GLY A 27 -8.20 -14.00 -1.34
C GLY A 27 -9.56 -14.69 -1.52
N LEU A 28 -10.32 -14.26 -2.52
CA LEU A 28 -11.63 -14.83 -2.84
C LEU A 28 -11.54 -16.30 -3.26
N GLY A 29 -10.53 -16.67 -4.05
CA GLY A 29 -10.33 -18.05 -4.51
C GLY A 29 -9.77 -19.00 -3.45
N LEU A 30 -9.07 -18.48 -2.44
CA LEU A 30 -8.48 -19.29 -1.37
C LEU A 30 -9.47 -19.62 -0.26
N ASP A 31 -10.16 -18.61 0.28
CA ASP A 31 -11.04 -18.77 1.45
C ASP A 31 -12.25 -17.83 1.38
N GLY A 32 -12.73 -17.57 0.17
CA GLY A 32 -13.89 -16.73 -0.06
C GLY A 32 -13.75 -15.33 0.57
N GLN A 33 -14.78 -14.90 1.30
CA GLN A 33 -14.78 -13.61 1.99
C GLN A 33 -13.67 -13.50 3.04
N ALA A 34 -13.43 -14.55 3.83
CA ALA A 34 -12.43 -14.52 4.89
C ALA A 34 -11.01 -14.34 4.32
N GLY A 35 -10.74 -14.96 3.18
CA GLY A 35 -9.48 -14.77 2.44
C GLY A 35 -9.34 -13.35 1.89
N VAL A 36 -10.40 -12.76 1.36
CA VAL A 36 -10.41 -11.34 0.94
C VAL A 36 -10.12 -10.41 2.11
N GLU A 37 -10.79 -10.60 3.25
CA GLU A 37 -10.58 -9.79 4.46
C GLU A 37 -9.14 -9.91 4.96
N HIS A 38 -8.57 -11.12 4.94
CA HIS A 38 -7.18 -11.34 5.31
C HIS A 38 -6.22 -10.56 4.40
N VAL A 39 -6.39 -10.64 3.07
CA VAL A 39 -5.56 -9.91 2.12
C VAL A 39 -5.64 -8.40 2.33
N ILE A 40 -6.85 -7.87 2.56
CA ILE A 40 -7.06 -6.44 2.84
C ILE A 40 -6.36 -6.04 4.14
N ARG A 41 -6.48 -6.82 5.21
CA ARG A 41 -5.80 -6.54 6.49
C ARG A 41 -4.28 -6.53 6.34
N CYS A 42 -3.70 -7.51 5.65
CA CYS A 42 -2.27 -7.56 5.41
C CYS A 42 -1.78 -6.32 4.65
N LEU A 43 -2.50 -5.93 3.58
CA LEU A 43 -2.16 -4.74 2.82
C LEU A 43 -2.25 -3.46 3.67
N LEU A 44 -3.29 -3.33 4.50
CA LEU A 44 -3.43 -2.19 5.40
C LEU A 44 -2.30 -2.14 6.42
N ALA A 45 -1.88 -3.27 6.98
CA ALA A 45 -0.76 -3.34 7.91
C ALA A 45 0.57 -2.95 7.23
N GLU A 46 0.84 -3.43 6.02
CA GLU A 46 2.02 -3.02 5.24
C GLU A 46 2.01 -1.53 4.92
N PHE A 47 0.83 -0.99 4.57
CA PHE A 47 0.66 0.42 4.28
C PHE A 47 0.88 1.29 5.52
N ASP A 48 0.32 0.90 6.66
CA ASP A 48 0.50 1.59 7.94
C ASP A 48 1.97 1.56 8.39
N LEU A 49 2.65 0.42 8.22
CA LEU A 49 4.09 0.33 8.46
C LEU A 49 4.89 1.27 7.53
N THR A 50 4.52 1.35 6.25
CA THR A 50 5.16 2.26 5.29
C THR A 50 4.95 3.73 5.67
N LEU A 51 3.74 4.10 6.10
CA LEU A 51 3.42 5.43 6.61
C LEU A 51 4.25 5.76 7.85
N ALA A 52 4.30 4.86 8.83
CA ALA A 52 5.07 5.05 10.06
C ALA A 52 6.56 5.23 9.78
N LEU A 53 7.14 4.41 8.90
CA LEU A 53 8.57 4.49 8.53
C LEU A 53 8.91 5.76 7.73
N SER A 54 7.95 6.30 6.99
CA SER A 54 8.11 7.57 6.26
C SER A 54 7.80 8.80 7.14
N GLY A 55 7.43 8.61 8.40
CA GLY A 55 7.13 9.71 9.34
C GLY A 55 5.72 10.30 9.19
N HIS A 56 4.82 9.62 8.47
CA HIS A 56 3.44 10.05 8.28
C HIS A 56 2.49 9.28 9.20
N ALA A 57 1.72 10.01 10.01
CA ALA A 57 0.66 9.41 10.83
C ALA A 57 -0.67 9.25 10.07
N ARG A 58 -0.79 9.85 8.88
CA ARG A 58 -2.02 9.84 8.09
C ARG A 58 -1.72 9.76 6.60
N PRO A 59 -2.51 9.02 5.81
CA PRO A 59 -2.33 8.94 4.36
C PRO A 59 -2.46 10.31 3.66
N GLY A 60 -3.26 11.23 4.21
CA GLY A 60 -3.47 12.55 3.63
C GLY A 60 -2.31 13.54 3.80
N THR A 61 -1.28 13.19 4.58
CA THR A 61 -0.08 14.03 4.72
C THR A 61 1.04 13.61 3.79
N VAL A 62 0.85 12.55 2.99
CA VAL A 62 1.83 12.08 2.01
C VAL A 62 1.85 13.01 0.82
N THR A 63 3.04 13.42 0.41
CA THR A 63 3.28 14.42 -0.64
C THR A 63 4.35 13.93 -1.62
N ARG A 64 4.47 14.63 -2.74
CA ARG A 64 5.44 14.26 -3.78
C ARG A 64 6.89 14.39 -3.34
N SER A 65 7.19 15.21 -2.33
CA SER A 65 8.53 15.33 -1.75
C SER A 65 8.99 14.06 -1.03
N ASP A 66 8.06 13.17 -0.67
CA ASP A 66 8.36 11.89 -0.01
C ASP A 66 8.79 10.82 -1.03
N LEU A 67 8.83 11.17 -2.32
CA LEU A 67 9.31 10.32 -3.41
C LEU A 67 10.69 10.78 -3.86
N GLU A 68 11.74 10.09 -3.43
CA GLU A 68 13.01 10.18 -4.14
C GLU A 68 12.91 9.46 -5.49
N ALA A 69 13.51 10.06 -6.52
CA ALA A 69 13.54 9.53 -7.88
C ALA A 69 14.48 8.32 -7.98
N GLY A 70 14.05 7.18 -7.44
CA GLY A 70 14.55 5.83 -7.73
C GLY A 70 16.04 5.57 -7.49
N GLY A 71 16.36 4.80 -6.45
CA GLY A 71 17.66 4.14 -6.38
C GLY A 71 17.89 3.31 -5.13
N ALA A 72 17.79 2.00 -5.29
CA ALA A 72 18.53 0.98 -4.54
C ALA A 72 18.31 0.88 -3.01
N VAL A 73 17.80 -0.29 -2.60
CA VAL A 73 18.38 -0.98 -1.46
C VAL A 73 19.90 -0.99 -1.65
N GLY A 74 20.63 -0.50 -0.67
CA GLY A 74 22.01 -0.91 -0.45
C GLY A 74 22.71 -0.07 0.61
N PRO A 75 23.89 -0.52 1.05
CA PRO A 75 24.28 -1.90 1.40
C PRO A 75 23.88 -2.28 2.85
#